data_AF-A0A848Y9A4-F1
#
_entry.id   AF-A0A848Y9A4-F1
#
_cell.length_a   1.000
_cell.length_b   1.000
_cell.length_c   1.000
_cell.angle_alpha   90.00
_cell.angle_beta   90.00
_cell.angle_gamma   90.00
#
_symmetry.space_group_name_H-M   'P 1'
#
loop_
_entity.id
_entity.type
_entity.pdbx_description
1 polymer ?
#
loop_
_entity_poly.entity_id
_entity_poly.type
_entity_poly.pdbx_seq_one_letter_code
_entity_poly.pdbx_strand_id
1 'polypeptide(L)'
;MKQTAPNPLLQTDPDKIAALEAERRERVAEFVRTSPDYYATEFKKIGGSPKFIATFNMFAGLFGPIWFGARGLWKWALIFLIVETFAFVQMARGLFGDLAADAFERIASIEGTLALRKQQLQSAIEKGSDKVDVYKRTVASLEEAIGGYRLEAQQMEEQGLWIFLSGLAVLLAAKAVQSVMANTVLETRFSDWLSDRTLPAGLPIQHIFLSAVFAILIASAAMVHYSFPGAFPLLTEFPTDREIRLSGVAWVEDFIAWCVRNSELFFDGITFCIRAILDALELLFVKTPWMVIASFIILLTWLSAGNRTAIFSAAFLAYMGLFGFWEKAMTTLALLGTAACLSIAIGIPLGMFCARRPRLYSFVQPIMDFMQTMPAFVFMVPVIAFFGVGKPAAVIVTMIFGGTPVVR
;
A
#
# COMPACT_ATOMS: atom_id res chain seq x y z
N MET A 1 -50.49 -22.38 17.38
CA MET A 1 -49.14 -22.40 17.99
C MET A 1 -48.23 -23.26 17.13
N LYS A 2 -47.38 -22.67 16.29
CA LYS A 2 -46.31 -23.44 15.63
C LYS A 2 -45.29 -23.78 16.72
N GLN A 3 -45.15 -25.05 17.07
CA GLN A 3 -44.02 -25.53 17.86
C GLN A 3 -42.75 -25.13 17.12
N THR A 4 -42.07 -24.10 17.62
CA THR A 4 -40.68 -23.81 17.27
C THR A 4 -39.88 -25.04 17.64
N ALA A 5 -39.26 -25.69 16.66
CA ALA A 5 -38.32 -26.77 16.91
C ALA A 5 -37.32 -26.31 17.99
N PRO A 6 -37.08 -27.10 19.05
CA PRO A 6 -36.16 -26.71 20.10
C PRO A 6 -34.79 -26.40 19.48
N ASN A 7 -34.23 -25.24 19.83
CA ASN A 7 -32.92 -24.82 19.34
C ASN A 7 -31.91 -25.95 19.64
N PRO A 8 -31.25 -26.54 18.62
CA PRO A 8 -30.32 -27.66 18.80
C PRO A 8 -29.22 -27.38 19.82
N LEU A 9 -28.87 -26.10 20.02
CA LEU A 9 -27.84 -25.62 20.94
C LEU A 9 -28.29 -25.55 22.41
N LEU A 10 -29.55 -25.85 22.72
CA LEU A 10 -30.13 -25.85 24.07
C LEU A 10 -30.68 -27.24 24.48
N GLN A 11 -30.26 -28.31 23.80
CA GLN A 11 -30.65 -29.68 24.17
C GLN A 11 -29.98 -30.10 25.48
N THR A 12 -30.78 -30.51 26.47
CA THR A 12 -30.33 -31.00 27.79
C THR A 12 -30.34 -32.52 27.90
N ASP A 13 -30.77 -33.21 26.85
CA ASP A 13 -30.92 -34.67 26.78
C ASP A 13 -29.56 -35.33 26.48
N PRO A 14 -28.99 -36.13 27.41
CA PRO A 14 -27.66 -36.72 27.27
C PRO A 14 -27.49 -37.57 26.00
N ASP A 15 -28.52 -38.30 25.60
CA ASP A 15 -28.46 -39.20 24.44
C ASP A 15 -28.43 -38.41 23.12
N LYS A 16 -29.15 -37.27 23.07
CA LYS A 16 -29.15 -36.39 21.89
C LYS A 16 -27.87 -35.57 21.79
N ILE A 17 -27.31 -35.14 22.92
CA ILE A 17 -25.98 -34.50 22.96
C ILE A 17 -24.92 -35.48 22.42
N ALA A 18 -24.94 -36.74 22.89
CA ALA A 18 -24.01 -37.77 22.42
C ALA A 18 -24.16 -38.03 20.90
N ALA A 19 -25.39 -38.06 20.38
CA ALA A 19 -25.66 -38.21 18.95
C ALA A 19 -25.14 -37.01 18.12
N LEU A 20 -25.37 -35.77 18.57
CA LEU A 20 -24.86 -34.57 17.92
C LEU A 20 -23.33 -34.49 17.93
N GLU A 21 -22.69 -34.91 19.02
CA GLU A 21 -21.23 -34.98 19.11
C GLU A 21 -20.65 -36.05 18.16
N ALA A 22 -21.31 -37.20 18.04
CA ALA A 22 -20.93 -38.24 17.10
C ALA A 22 -21.04 -37.76 15.64
N GLU A 23 -22.15 -37.10 15.30
CA GLU A 23 -22.37 -36.51 13.97
C GLU A 23 -21.33 -35.41 13.66
N ARG A 24 -21.02 -34.54 14.62
CA ARG A 24 -19.97 -33.53 14.46
C ARG A 24 -18.61 -34.18 14.21
N ARG A 25 -18.27 -35.25 14.94
CA ARG A 25 -17.01 -35.98 14.77
C ARG A 25 -16.88 -36.60 13.38
N GLU A 26 -17.95 -37.16 12.84
CA GLU A 26 -17.99 -37.69 11.47
C GLU A 26 -17.78 -36.58 10.44
N ARG A 27 -18.46 -35.43 10.59
CA ARG A 27 -18.29 -34.26 9.72
C ARG A 27 -16.87 -33.69 9.77
N VAL A 28 -16.23 -33.68 10.95
CA VAL A 28 -14.81 -33.28 11.09
C VAL A 28 -13.90 -34.26 10.36
N ALA A 29 -14.19 -35.56 10.42
CA ALA A 29 -13.42 -36.56 9.69
C ALA A 29 -13.54 -36.39 8.17
N GLU A 30 -14.74 -36.12 7.66
CA GLU A 30 -14.99 -35.82 6.25
C GLU A 30 -14.23 -34.56 5.79
N PHE A 31 -14.26 -33.50 6.61
CA PHE A 31 -13.63 -32.23 6.30
C PHE A 31 -12.11 -32.29 6.35
N VAL A 32 -11.51 -32.85 7.40
CA VAL A 32 -10.06 -32.79 7.59
C VAL A 32 -9.33 -33.89 6.82
N ARG A 33 -9.92 -35.10 6.74
CA ARG A 33 -9.36 -36.35 6.19
C ARG A 33 -8.08 -36.89 6.85
N THR A 34 -7.21 -36.02 7.35
CA THR A 34 -5.96 -36.36 8.05
C THR A 34 -6.09 -36.20 9.56
N SER A 35 -5.71 -37.21 10.34
CA SER A 35 -5.73 -37.17 11.81
C SER A 35 -7.07 -36.69 12.41
N PRO A 36 -8.21 -37.31 12.03
CA PRO A 36 -9.55 -36.84 12.39
C PRO A 36 -9.79 -36.77 13.91
N ASP A 37 -9.23 -37.70 14.68
CA ASP A 37 -9.39 -37.75 16.14
C ASP A 37 -8.75 -36.56 16.87
N TYR A 38 -7.62 -36.08 16.35
CA TYR A 38 -6.94 -34.90 16.88
C TYR A 38 -7.81 -33.66 16.67
N TYR A 39 -8.25 -33.39 15.42
CA TYR A 39 -9.03 -32.19 15.11
C TYR A 39 -10.42 -32.22 15.73
N ALA A 40 -11.05 -33.40 15.87
CA ALA A 40 -12.31 -33.53 16.58
C ALA A 40 -12.19 -33.06 18.03
N THR A 41 -11.09 -33.44 18.69
CA THR A 41 -10.79 -33.04 20.08
C THR A 41 -10.54 -31.54 20.18
N GLU A 42 -9.69 -30.99 19.29
CA GLU A 42 -9.32 -29.58 19.32
C GLU A 42 -10.48 -28.65 18.93
N PHE A 43 -11.30 -29.02 17.93
CA PHE A 43 -12.48 -28.23 17.56
C PHE A 43 -13.56 -28.26 18.64
N LYS A 44 -13.69 -29.36 19.38
CA LYS A 44 -14.57 -29.42 20.55
C LYS A 44 -14.12 -28.43 21.63
N LYS A 45 -12.82 -28.37 21.93
CA LYS A 45 -12.26 -27.40 22.88
C LYS A 45 -12.51 -25.97 22.42
N ILE A 46 -12.20 -25.65 21.17
CA ILE A 46 -12.35 -24.29 20.59
C ILE A 46 -13.82 -23.85 20.59
N GLY A 47 -14.73 -24.68 20.07
CA GLY A 47 -16.16 -24.34 19.99
C GLY A 47 -16.89 -24.35 21.33
N GLY A 48 -16.28 -24.87 22.41
CA GLY A 48 -16.86 -24.91 23.75
C GLY A 48 -16.66 -23.63 24.57
N SER A 49 -15.94 -22.64 24.05
CA SER A 49 -15.65 -21.39 24.75
C SER A 49 -15.86 -20.18 23.82
N PRO A 50 -16.48 -19.09 24.30
CA PRO A 50 -16.57 -17.84 23.54
C PRO A 50 -15.24 -17.06 23.50
N LYS A 51 -14.24 -17.49 24.29
CA LYS A 51 -12.89 -16.88 24.33
C LYS A 51 -11.90 -17.73 23.54
N PHE A 52 -10.86 -17.07 23.01
CA PHE A 52 -9.74 -17.72 22.37
C PHE A 52 -9.09 -18.77 23.28
N ILE A 53 -8.94 -20.01 22.77
CA ILE A 53 -8.23 -21.10 23.42
C ILE A 53 -6.98 -21.41 22.60
N ALA A 54 -5.83 -21.31 23.25
CA ALA A 54 -4.58 -21.74 22.66
C ALA A 54 -4.59 -23.27 22.50
N THR A 55 -4.43 -23.72 21.26
CA THR A 55 -4.26 -25.13 20.89
C THR A 55 -2.89 -25.30 20.28
N PHE A 56 -2.36 -26.50 20.11
CA PHE A 56 -1.01 -26.67 19.56
C PHE A 56 -0.99 -27.63 18.38
N ASN A 57 -0.62 -27.12 17.20
CA ASN A 57 -0.48 -27.87 15.96
C ASN A 57 0.97 -27.86 15.44
N MET A 58 1.66 -28.97 15.64
CA MET A 58 3.07 -29.14 15.23
C MET A 58 3.25 -29.04 13.71
N PHE A 59 2.33 -29.58 12.90
CA PHE A 59 2.46 -29.58 11.45
C PHE A 59 2.30 -28.18 10.85
N ALA A 60 1.43 -27.37 11.46
CA ALA A 60 1.28 -25.97 11.06
C ALA A 60 2.51 -25.14 11.40
N GLY A 61 3.17 -25.38 12.53
CA GLY A 61 4.47 -24.77 12.84
C GLY A 61 5.57 -25.22 11.87
N LEU A 62 5.69 -26.53 11.62
CA LEU A 62 6.76 -27.05 10.78
C LEU A 62 6.66 -26.56 9.33
N PHE A 63 5.48 -26.70 8.72
CA PHE A 63 5.27 -26.36 7.31
C PHE A 63 4.78 -24.92 7.09
N GLY A 64 4.40 -24.21 8.15
CA GLY A 64 4.07 -22.79 8.13
C GLY A 64 3.09 -22.40 7.01
N PRO A 65 3.44 -21.43 6.14
CA PRO A 65 2.61 -20.96 5.03
C PRO A 65 2.10 -22.08 4.12
N ILE A 66 2.91 -23.12 3.90
CA ILE A 66 2.58 -24.23 3.02
C ILE A 66 1.39 -25.02 3.59
N TRP A 67 1.35 -25.22 4.91
CA TRP A 67 0.23 -25.90 5.60
C TRP A 67 -1.08 -25.11 5.47
N PHE A 68 -1.03 -23.80 5.69
CA PHE A 68 -2.21 -22.94 5.55
C PHE A 68 -2.71 -22.93 4.09
N GLY A 69 -1.80 -22.77 3.13
CA GLY A 69 -2.13 -22.77 1.70
C GLY A 69 -2.70 -24.11 1.24
N ALA A 70 -2.13 -25.23 1.71
CA ALA A 70 -2.59 -26.59 1.40
C ALA A 70 -4.04 -26.84 1.84
N ARG A 71 -4.50 -26.18 2.92
CA ARG A 71 -5.89 -26.24 3.42
C ARG A 71 -6.80 -25.14 2.86
N GLY A 72 -6.33 -24.38 1.86
CA GLY A 72 -7.09 -23.30 1.23
C GLY A 72 -7.20 -22.03 2.10
N LEU A 73 -6.40 -21.90 3.16
CA LEU A 73 -6.37 -20.74 4.06
C LEU A 73 -5.40 -19.66 3.52
N TRP A 74 -5.61 -19.23 2.27
CA TRP A 74 -4.67 -18.37 1.53
C TRP A 74 -4.36 -17.05 2.22
N LYS A 75 -5.34 -16.41 2.86
CA LYS A 75 -5.12 -15.17 3.62
C LYS A 75 -4.02 -15.34 4.69
N TRP A 76 -4.10 -16.41 5.46
CA TRP A 76 -3.12 -16.71 6.52
C TRP A 76 -1.80 -17.19 5.93
N ALA A 77 -1.85 -18.00 4.87
CA ALA A 77 -0.67 -18.46 4.16
C ALA A 77 0.20 -17.28 3.67
N LEU A 78 -0.41 -16.26 3.05
CA LEU A 78 0.29 -15.09 2.53
C LEU A 78 0.90 -14.22 3.64
N ILE A 79 0.15 -13.95 4.71
CA ILE A 79 0.66 -13.16 5.85
C ILE A 79 1.89 -13.83 6.46
N PHE A 80 1.79 -15.13 6.74
CA PHE A 80 2.89 -15.89 7.30
C PHE A 80 4.06 -16.05 6.32
N LEU A 81 3.78 -16.13 5.01
CA LEU A 81 4.83 -16.21 4.00
C LEU A 81 5.70 -14.96 4.01
N ILE A 82 5.10 -13.77 4.13
CA ILE A 82 5.83 -12.51 4.23
C ILE A 82 6.74 -12.51 5.46
N VAL A 83 6.20 -12.89 6.63
CA VAL A 83 6.95 -12.90 7.89
C VAL A 83 8.08 -13.92 7.86
N GLU A 84 7.83 -15.15 7.39
CA GLU A 84 8.88 -16.17 7.28
C GLU A 84 9.93 -15.81 6.23
N THR A 85 9.52 -15.26 5.08
CA THR A 85 10.46 -14.79 4.06
C THR A 85 11.39 -13.72 4.63
N PHE A 86 10.85 -12.76 5.38
CA PHE A 86 11.66 -11.75 6.06
C PHE A 86 12.65 -12.37 7.06
N ALA A 87 12.21 -13.37 7.84
CA ALA A 87 13.08 -14.08 8.76
C ALA A 87 14.20 -14.86 8.03
N PHE A 88 13.87 -15.57 6.96
CA PHE A 88 14.84 -16.28 6.12
C PHE A 88 15.83 -15.33 5.46
N VAL A 89 15.37 -14.18 4.96
CA VAL A 89 16.23 -13.14 4.40
C VAL A 89 17.22 -12.63 5.45
N GLN A 90 16.77 -12.29 6.66
CA GLN A 90 17.67 -11.85 7.72
C GLN A 90 18.69 -12.92 8.11
N MET A 91 18.24 -14.17 8.24
CA MET A 91 19.14 -15.28 8.56
C MET A 91 20.20 -15.50 7.48
N ALA A 92 19.80 -15.47 6.21
CA ALA A 92 20.72 -15.64 5.08
C ALA A 92 21.67 -14.44 4.96
N ARG A 93 21.18 -13.21 5.12
CA ARG A 93 22.00 -12.00 5.16
C ARG A 93 23.04 -12.02 6.27
N GLY A 94 22.66 -12.44 7.47
CA GLY A 94 23.55 -12.48 8.63
C GLY A 94 24.63 -13.57 8.57
N LEU A 95 24.36 -14.70 7.92
CA LEU A 95 25.29 -15.83 7.82
C LEU A 95 26.16 -15.82 6.56
N PHE A 96 25.58 -15.45 5.43
CA PHE A 96 26.18 -15.63 4.11
C PHE A 96 26.11 -14.36 3.25
N GLY A 97 25.42 -13.32 3.71
CA GLY A 97 25.19 -12.13 2.91
C GLY A 97 26.38 -11.20 2.87
N ASP A 98 26.52 -10.51 1.74
CA ASP A 98 27.52 -9.45 1.59
C ASP A 98 26.98 -8.14 2.20
N LEU A 99 27.07 -8.04 3.52
CA LEU A 99 26.54 -6.90 4.30
C LEU A 99 27.25 -5.58 4.00
N ALA A 100 28.50 -5.65 3.53
CA ALA A 100 29.34 -4.50 3.24
C ALA A 100 29.42 -4.15 1.75
N ALA A 101 28.74 -4.89 0.86
CA ALA A 101 28.73 -4.68 -0.60
C ALA A 101 28.51 -3.22 -0.98
N ASP A 102 27.45 -2.59 -0.44
CA ASP A 102 27.10 -1.20 -0.73
C ASP A 102 28.20 -0.21 -0.26
N ALA A 103 28.85 -0.50 0.87
CA ALA A 103 29.95 0.31 1.39
C ALA A 103 31.19 0.20 0.49
N PHE A 104 31.52 -1.02 0.04
CA PHE A 104 32.62 -1.25 -0.90
C PHE A 104 32.37 -0.66 -2.28
N GLU A 105 31.13 -0.68 -2.78
CA GLU A 105 30.77 -0.03 -4.05
C GLU A 105 30.95 1.49 -3.97
N ARG A 106 30.54 2.11 -2.86
CA ARG A 106 30.80 3.54 -2.60
C ARG A 106 32.29 3.86 -2.51
N ILE A 107 33.06 3.01 -1.82
CA ILE A 107 34.53 3.15 -1.74
C ILE A 107 35.13 3.11 -3.16
N ALA A 108 34.75 2.13 -3.99
CA ALA A 108 35.25 2.00 -5.36
C ALA A 108 34.93 3.23 -6.23
N SER A 109 33.72 3.78 -6.10
CA SER A 109 33.32 5.02 -6.76
C SER A 109 34.21 6.21 -6.34
N ILE A 110 34.49 6.36 -5.05
CA ILE A 110 35.33 7.44 -4.52
C ILE A 110 36.79 7.24 -4.90
N GLU A 111 37.33 6.02 -4.83
CA GLU A 111 38.69 5.69 -5.24
C GLU A 111 38.96 6.06 -6.71
N GLY A 112 37.97 5.84 -7.58
CA GLY A 112 38.03 6.29 -8.98
C GLY A 112 38.20 7.82 -9.12
N THR A 113 37.46 8.60 -8.33
CA THR A 113 37.63 10.06 -8.31
C THR A 113 38.92 10.51 -7.64
N LEU A 114 39.36 9.81 -6.59
CA LEU A 114 40.56 10.11 -5.81
C LEU A 114 41.82 9.99 -6.67
N ALA A 115 41.91 8.94 -7.49
CA ALA A 115 43.05 8.74 -8.40
C ALA A 115 43.23 9.93 -9.34
N LEU A 116 42.14 10.41 -9.94
CA LEU A 116 42.15 11.61 -10.79
C LEU A 116 42.59 12.86 -10.03
N ARG A 117 42.10 13.05 -8.80
CA ARG A 117 42.47 14.22 -7.97
C ARG A 117 43.93 14.19 -7.50
N LYS A 118 44.49 13.00 -7.23
CA LYS A 118 45.93 12.83 -6.91
C LYS A 118 46.82 13.21 -8.09
N GLN A 119 46.44 12.83 -9.31
CA GLN A 119 47.17 13.21 -10.52
C GLN A 119 47.12 14.74 -10.75
N GLN A 120 45.95 15.36 -10.57
CA GLN A 120 45.79 16.82 -10.66
C GLN A 120 46.63 17.56 -9.62
N LEU A 121 46.68 17.05 -8.38
CA LEU A 121 47.53 17.59 -7.32
C LEU A 121 49.01 17.52 -7.72
N GLN A 122 49.48 16.38 -8.22
CA GLN A 122 50.87 16.20 -8.63
C GLN A 122 51.26 17.16 -9.75
N SER A 123 50.44 17.28 -10.80
CA SER A 123 50.67 18.24 -11.89
C SER A 123 50.62 19.70 -11.41
N ALA A 124 49.79 20.03 -10.41
CA ALA A 124 49.73 21.36 -9.83
C ALA A 124 51.00 21.69 -9.01
N ILE A 125 51.56 20.71 -8.31
CA ILE A 125 52.84 20.82 -7.57
C ILE A 125 53.99 21.04 -8.56
N GLU A 126 54.07 20.24 -9.63
CA GLU A 126 55.11 20.34 -10.65
C GLU A 126 55.09 21.70 -11.39
N LYS A 127 53.91 22.29 -11.55
CA LYS A 127 53.72 23.60 -12.23
C LYS A 127 53.76 24.80 -11.28
N GLY A 128 53.92 24.60 -9.97
CA GLY A 128 53.90 25.68 -8.98
C GLY A 128 52.59 26.49 -8.95
N SER A 129 51.44 25.82 -9.07
CA SER A 129 50.13 26.47 -9.14
C SER A 129 49.58 26.88 -7.76
N ASP A 130 48.92 28.03 -7.67
CA ASP A 130 48.23 28.50 -6.45
C ASP A 130 47.10 27.57 -5.95
N LYS A 131 46.68 26.58 -6.76
CA LYS A 131 45.59 25.66 -6.45
C LYS A 131 46.02 24.39 -5.70
N VAL A 132 47.32 24.23 -5.40
CA VAL A 132 47.86 23.04 -4.72
C VAL A 132 47.15 22.77 -3.38
N ASP A 133 46.93 23.80 -2.57
CA ASP A 133 46.28 23.63 -1.26
C ASP A 133 44.81 23.18 -1.38
N VAL A 134 44.11 23.64 -2.42
CA VAL A 134 42.73 23.23 -2.69
C VAL A 134 42.69 21.75 -3.04
N TYR A 135 43.55 21.30 -3.97
CA TYR A 135 43.62 19.89 -4.35
C TYR A 135 44.06 18.99 -3.19
N LYS A 136 44.99 19.46 -2.34
CA LYS A 136 45.43 18.74 -1.15
C LYS A 136 44.29 18.53 -0.15
N ARG A 137 43.46 19.55 0.09
CA ARG A 137 42.25 19.43 0.93
C ARG A 137 41.22 18.49 0.32
N THR A 138 40.99 18.56 -0.99
CA THR A 138 40.05 17.65 -1.67
C THR A 138 40.52 16.19 -1.56
N VAL A 139 41.79 15.91 -1.82
CA VAL A 139 42.37 14.57 -1.66
C VAL A 139 42.21 14.07 -0.22
N ALA A 140 42.55 14.90 0.77
CA ALA A 140 42.40 14.55 2.19
C ALA A 140 40.94 14.25 2.57
N SER A 141 39.98 15.05 2.10
CA SER A 141 38.55 14.82 2.38
C SER A 141 38.01 13.53 1.75
N LEU A 142 38.51 13.14 0.57
CA LEU A 142 38.13 11.91 -0.10
C LEU A 142 38.77 10.68 0.59
N GLU A 143 40.01 10.79 1.05
CA GLU A 143 40.67 9.75 1.86
C GLU A 143 39.98 9.55 3.21
N GLU A 144 39.58 10.63 3.88
CA GLU A 144 38.80 10.59 5.11
C GLU A 144 37.44 9.93 4.88
N ALA A 145 36.75 10.26 3.79
CA ALA A 145 35.49 9.63 3.41
C ALA A 145 35.66 8.11 3.20
N ILE A 146 36.70 7.67 2.47
CA ILE A 146 37.02 6.23 2.32
C ILE A 146 37.27 5.57 3.67
N GLY A 147 38.03 6.22 4.56
CA GLY A 147 38.26 5.73 5.92
C GLY A 147 36.96 5.54 6.71
N GLY A 148 36.04 6.51 6.62
CA GLY A 148 34.71 6.43 7.21
C GLY A 148 33.89 5.24 6.68
N TYR A 149 33.83 5.05 5.36
CA TYR A 149 33.09 3.94 4.76
C TYR A 149 33.70 2.56 5.06
N ARG A 150 35.03 2.47 5.20
CA ARG A 150 35.69 1.22 5.64
C ARG A 150 35.33 0.87 7.08
N LEU A 151 35.24 1.86 7.95
CA LEU A 151 34.83 1.66 9.33
C LEU A 151 33.34 1.29 9.41
N GLU A 152 32.49 1.90 8.59
CA GLU A 152 31.08 1.49 8.43
C GLU A 152 30.96 0.04 7.93
N ALA A 153 31.76 -0.36 6.94
CA ALA A 153 31.81 -1.74 6.46
C ALA A 153 32.18 -2.75 7.56
N GLN A 154 33.21 -2.45 8.37
CA GLN A 154 33.60 -3.28 9.51
C GLN A 154 32.47 -3.41 10.55
N GLN A 155 31.79 -2.30 10.86
CA GLN A 155 30.65 -2.32 11.78
C GLN A 155 29.48 -3.14 11.23
N MET A 156 29.24 -3.13 9.92
CA MET A 156 28.19 -3.94 9.28
C MET A 156 28.52 -5.44 9.34
N GLU A 157 29.78 -5.82 9.13
CA GLU A 157 30.24 -7.21 9.27
C GLU A 157 30.07 -7.72 10.71
N GLU A 158 30.40 -6.90 11.71
CA GLU A 158 30.21 -7.23 13.13
C GLU A 158 28.72 -7.38 13.51
N GLN A 159 27.83 -6.66 12.84
CA GLN A 159 26.39 -6.76 13.05
C GLN A 159 25.75 -8.01 12.42
N GLY A 160 26.47 -8.74 11.55
CA GLY A 160 25.92 -9.92 10.85
C GLY A 160 25.32 -10.98 11.79
N LEU A 161 25.99 -11.25 12.91
CA LEU A 161 25.49 -12.19 13.93
C LEU A 161 24.20 -11.70 14.58
N TRP A 162 24.07 -10.39 14.84
CA TRP A 162 22.84 -9.81 15.39
C TRP A 162 21.69 -9.85 14.39
N ILE A 163 21.96 -9.61 13.11
CA ILE A 163 20.97 -9.73 12.01
C ILE A 163 20.48 -11.18 11.88
N PHE A 164 21.40 -12.14 12.00
CA PHE A 164 21.01 -13.56 12.02
C PHE A 164 20.12 -13.89 13.22
N LEU A 165 20.50 -13.47 14.43
CA LEU A 165 19.75 -13.74 15.66
C LEU A 165 18.38 -13.09 15.65
N SER A 166 18.23 -11.87 15.13
CA SER A 166 16.92 -11.23 14.97
C SER A 166 16.05 -11.99 13.97
N GLY A 167 16.62 -12.45 12.85
CA GLY A 167 15.94 -13.31 11.89
C GLY A 167 15.43 -14.61 12.53
N LEU A 168 16.30 -15.30 13.27
CA LEU A 168 15.96 -16.54 13.97
C LEU A 168 14.86 -16.32 15.02
N ALA A 169 14.93 -15.24 15.80
CA ALA A 169 13.92 -14.89 16.79
C ALA A 169 12.55 -14.65 16.15
N VAL A 170 12.50 -13.91 15.03
CA VAL A 170 11.27 -13.69 14.26
C VAL A 170 10.73 -15.01 13.71
N LEU A 171 11.58 -15.89 13.19
CA LEU A 171 11.16 -17.20 12.67
C LEU A 171 10.52 -18.04 13.78
N LEU A 172 11.19 -18.16 14.94
CA LEU A 172 10.68 -18.94 16.08
C LEU A 172 9.35 -18.37 16.60
N ALA A 173 9.25 -17.04 16.70
CA ALA A 173 8.00 -16.37 17.08
C ALA A 173 6.88 -16.66 16.06
N ALA A 174 7.17 -16.57 14.77
CA ALA A 174 6.22 -16.89 13.71
C ALA A 174 5.76 -18.35 13.79
N LYS A 175 6.68 -19.31 13.97
CA LYS A 175 6.36 -20.73 14.13
C LYS A 175 5.50 -20.99 15.36
N ALA A 176 5.78 -20.32 16.48
CA ALA A 176 4.98 -20.44 17.69
C ALA A 176 3.54 -19.91 17.48
N VAL A 177 3.39 -18.74 16.87
CA VAL A 177 2.07 -18.17 16.55
C VAL A 177 1.29 -19.07 15.59
N GLN A 178 1.93 -19.57 14.53
CA GLN A 178 1.32 -20.50 13.58
C GLN A 178 0.83 -21.77 14.27
N SER A 179 1.67 -22.37 15.13
CA SER A 179 1.32 -23.58 15.88
C SER A 179 0.13 -23.36 16.80
N VAL A 180 -0.01 -22.15 17.36
CA VAL A 180 -1.09 -21.81 18.29
C VAL A 180 -2.40 -21.45 17.60
N MET A 181 -2.33 -20.73 16.48
CA MET A 181 -3.51 -20.21 15.78
C MET A 181 -4.11 -21.19 14.77
N ALA A 182 -3.34 -22.17 14.30
CA ALA A 182 -3.72 -23.03 13.17
C ALA A 182 -5.06 -23.74 13.34
N ASN A 183 -5.33 -24.34 14.50
CA ASN A 183 -6.59 -25.06 14.70
C ASN A 183 -7.78 -24.12 14.84
N THR A 184 -7.61 -22.93 15.44
CA THR A 184 -8.67 -21.92 15.52
C THR A 184 -9.07 -21.44 14.13
N VAL A 185 -8.08 -21.14 13.28
CA VAL A 185 -8.33 -20.74 11.88
C VAL A 185 -8.99 -21.88 11.10
N LEU A 186 -8.55 -23.12 11.30
CA LEU A 186 -9.12 -24.26 10.60
C LEU A 186 -10.54 -24.60 11.07
N GLU A 187 -10.86 -24.35 12.34
CA GLU A 187 -12.21 -24.50 12.89
C GLU A 187 -13.19 -23.48 12.29
N THR A 188 -12.76 -22.22 12.12
CA THR A 188 -13.56 -21.21 11.43
C THR A 188 -13.85 -21.64 10.00
N ARG A 189 -12.84 -22.19 9.30
CA ARG A 189 -13.00 -22.73 7.95
C ARG A 189 -13.91 -23.96 7.90
N PHE A 190 -13.90 -24.80 8.93
CA PHE A 190 -14.83 -25.91 9.08
C PHE A 190 -16.27 -25.41 9.21
N SER A 191 -16.50 -24.35 9.98
CA SER A 191 -17.81 -23.70 10.11
C SER A 191 -18.32 -23.10 8.79
N ASP A 192 -17.43 -22.47 8.01
CA ASP A 192 -17.75 -22.00 6.66
C ASP A 192 -18.12 -23.18 5.74
N TRP A 193 -17.34 -24.26 5.78
CA TRP A 193 -17.59 -25.47 4.99
C TRP A 193 -18.90 -26.18 5.36
N LEU A 194 -19.31 -26.13 6.62
CA LEU A 194 -20.63 -26.63 7.04
C LEU A 194 -21.79 -25.83 6.41
N SER A 195 -21.57 -24.54 6.14
CA SER A 195 -22.56 -23.66 5.50
C SER A 195 -22.52 -23.75 3.97
N ASP A 196 -21.32 -23.92 3.39
CA ASP A 196 -21.08 -24.06 1.96
C ASP A 196 -20.18 -25.27 1.64
N ARG A 197 -20.82 -26.35 1.18
CA ARG A 197 -20.14 -27.61 0.82
C ARG A 197 -19.39 -27.57 -0.51
N THR A 198 -19.47 -26.47 -1.27
CA THR A 198 -18.65 -26.31 -2.49
C THR A 198 -17.17 -26.07 -2.16
N LEU A 199 -16.87 -25.68 -0.92
CA LEU A 199 -15.51 -25.47 -0.46
C LEU A 199 -14.73 -26.81 -0.37
N PRO A 200 -13.46 -26.85 -0.82
CA PRO A 200 -12.68 -28.08 -0.81
C PRO A 200 -12.35 -28.52 0.62
N ALA A 201 -12.60 -29.80 0.90
CA ALA A 201 -12.23 -30.47 2.13
C ALA A 201 -10.85 -31.16 2.01
N GLY A 202 -10.15 -31.26 3.12
CA GLY A 202 -8.90 -32.01 3.27
C GLY A 202 -7.68 -31.27 2.74
N LEU A 203 -6.78 -32.04 2.11
CA LEU A 203 -5.52 -31.57 1.56
C LEU A 203 -5.45 -31.91 0.06
N PRO A 204 -6.08 -31.11 -0.81
CA PRO A 204 -5.98 -31.34 -2.25
C PRO A 204 -4.53 -31.15 -2.72
N ILE A 205 -4.03 -32.10 -3.53
CA ILE A 205 -2.65 -32.11 -4.04
C ILE A 205 -2.33 -30.80 -4.78
N GLN A 206 -3.29 -30.24 -5.51
CA GLN A 206 -3.15 -28.97 -6.22
C GLN A 206 -2.79 -27.82 -5.28
N HIS A 207 -3.44 -27.73 -4.12
CA HIS A 207 -3.16 -26.66 -3.16
C HIS A 207 -1.82 -26.85 -2.46
N ILE A 208 -1.46 -28.10 -2.12
CA ILE A 208 -0.14 -28.41 -1.55
C ILE A 208 0.96 -28.01 -2.53
N PHE A 209 0.84 -28.43 -3.79
CA PHE A 209 1.83 -28.13 -4.82
C PHE A 209 1.93 -26.62 -5.05
N LEU A 210 0.80 -25.95 -5.24
CA LEU A 210 0.78 -24.51 -5.46
C LEU A 210 1.34 -23.74 -4.26
N SER A 211 0.96 -24.09 -3.03
CA SER A 211 1.46 -23.40 -1.83
C SER A 211 2.95 -23.66 -1.60
N ALA A 212 3.44 -24.88 -1.83
CA ALA A 212 4.85 -25.22 -1.70
C ALA A 212 5.70 -24.51 -2.76
N VAL A 213 5.34 -24.60 -4.04
CA VAL A 213 6.07 -23.94 -5.13
C VAL A 213 6.07 -22.43 -4.93
N PHE A 214 4.92 -21.84 -4.61
CA PHE A 214 4.81 -20.40 -4.40
C PHE A 214 5.64 -19.91 -3.21
N ALA A 215 5.55 -20.61 -2.07
CA ALA A 215 6.32 -20.25 -0.88
C ALA A 215 7.83 -20.39 -1.10
N ILE A 216 8.27 -21.51 -1.68
CA ILE A 216 9.69 -21.76 -1.96
C ILE A 216 10.23 -20.75 -2.96
N LEU A 217 9.50 -20.49 -4.06
CA LEU A 217 9.94 -19.55 -5.09
C LEU A 217 10.10 -18.14 -4.53
N ILE A 218 9.12 -17.64 -3.76
CA ILE A 218 9.20 -16.29 -3.18
C ILE A 218 10.30 -16.21 -2.13
N ALA A 219 10.35 -17.17 -1.20
CA ALA A 219 11.35 -17.16 -0.14
C ALA A 219 12.77 -17.26 -0.71
N SER A 220 13.01 -18.16 -1.67
CA SER A 220 14.32 -18.31 -2.30
C SER A 220 14.71 -17.10 -3.15
N ALA A 221 13.82 -16.57 -3.98
CA ALA A 221 14.11 -15.39 -4.80
C ALA A 221 14.43 -14.16 -3.93
N ALA A 222 13.64 -13.92 -2.88
CA ALA A 222 13.89 -12.83 -1.93
C ALA A 222 15.21 -13.05 -1.17
N MET A 223 15.45 -14.26 -0.67
CA MET A 223 16.67 -14.61 0.05
C MET A 223 17.92 -14.37 -0.80
N VAL A 224 17.92 -14.81 -2.06
CA VAL A 224 19.02 -14.61 -2.99
C VAL A 224 19.23 -13.14 -3.30
N HIS A 225 18.16 -12.42 -3.66
CA HIS A 225 18.23 -10.99 -4.01
C HIS A 225 18.79 -10.13 -2.87
N TYR A 226 18.32 -10.34 -1.64
CA TYR A 226 18.72 -9.52 -0.50
C TYR A 226 20.02 -9.96 0.17
N SER A 227 20.43 -11.22 0.04
CA SER A 227 21.72 -11.70 0.60
C SER A 227 22.89 -11.44 -0.33
N PHE A 228 22.65 -11.43 -1.65
CA PHE A 228 23.68 -11.18 -2.66
C PHE A 228 23.23 -10.05 -3.60
N PRO A 229 23.27 -8.78 -3.13
CA PRO A 229 22.91 -7.63 -3.97
C PRO A 229 23.73 -7.63 -5.27
N GLY A 230 23.07 -7.45 -6.41
CA GLY A 230 23.74 -7.36 -7.71
C GLY A 230 24.25 -8.67 -8.32
N ALA A 231 24.22 -9.80 -7.61
CA ALA A 231 24.71 -11.08 -8.14
C ALA A 231 23.86 -11.62 -9.31
N PHE A 232 22.56 -11.35 -9.30
CA PHE A 232 21.61 -11.80 -10.32
C PHE A 232 20.85 -10.62 -10.93
N PRO A 233 21.25 -10.12 -12.12
CA PRO A 233 20.60 -8.98 -12.77
C PRO A 233 19.09 -9.16 -12.96
N LEU A 234 18.63 -10.40 -13.21
CA LEU A 234 17.22 -10.74 -13.37
C LEU A 234 16.37 -10.45 -12.13
N LEU A 235 16.96 -10.53 -10.93
CA LEU A 235 16.26 -10.25 -9.66
C LEU A 235 16.35 -8.77 -9.27
N THR A 236 17.31 -8.03 -9.84
CA THR A 236 17.53 -6.62 -9.51
C THR A 236 16.73 -5.70 -10.43
N GLU A 237 16.76 -5.97 -11.74
CA GLU A 237 16.08 -5.16 -12.73
C GLU A 237 15.09 -6.03 -13.51
N PHE A 238 13.86 -5.53 -13.63
CA PHE A 238 12.87 -6.17 -14.46
C PHE A 238 13.32 -6.09 -15.94
N PRO A 239 13.48 -7.23 -16.65
CA PRO A 239 14.07 -7.27 -17.98
C PRO A 239 13.12 -6.65 -19.00
N THR A 240 13.19 -5.33 -19.14
CA THR A 240 12.39 -4.56 -20.10
C THR A 240 13.26 -3.98 -21.16
N ASP A 241 12.83 -4.16 -22.41
CA ASP A 241 13.44 -3.47 -23.53
C ASP A 241 13.11 -1.97 -23.44
N ARG A 242 14.15 -1.14 -23.53
CA ARG A 242 14.01 0.31 -23.57
C ARG A 242 13.14 0.75 -24.75
N GLU A 243 13.19 0.04 -25.87
CA GLU A 243 12.41 0.37 -27.06
C GLU A 243 10.91 0.27 -26.80
N ILE A 244 10.44 -0.79 -26.14
CA ILE A 244 9.03 -0.99 -25.79
C ILE A 244 8.53 0.18 -24.93
N ARG A 245 9.34 0.63 -23.97
CA ARG A 245 9.00 1.77 -23.11
C ARG A 245 8.91 3.07 -23.89
N LEU A 246 9.89 3.36 -24.75
CA LEU A 246 9.92 4.58 -25.55
C LEU A 246 8.79 4.60 -26.59
N SER A 247 8.50 3.47 -27.24
CA SER A 247 7.37 3.37 -28.18
C SER A 247 6.03 3.56 -27.47
N GLY A 248 5.89 3.04 -26.24
CA GLY A 248 4.68 3.22 -25.44
C GLY A 248 4.45 4.70 -25.08
N VAL A 249 5.52 5.41 -24.69
CA VAL A 249 5.44 6.85 -24.40
C VAL A 249 5.06 7.65 -25.64
N ALA A 250 5.75 7.42 -26.77
CA ALA A 250 5.48 8.11 -28.02
C ALA A 250 4.03 7.91 -28.48
N TRP A 251 3.51 6.68 -28.39
CA TRP A 251 2.13 6.39 -28.75
C TRP A 251 1.11 7.15 -27.88
N VAL A 252 1.34 7.24 -26.57
CA VAL A 252 0.47 8.00 -25.66
C VAL A 252 0.53 9.50 -25.97
N GLU A 253 1.74 10.05 -26.18
CA GLU A 253 1.92 11.46 -26.52
C GLU A 253 1.24 11.83 -27.84
N ASP A 254 1.40 11.01 -28.87
CA ASP A 254 0.75 11.20 -30.17
C ASP A 254 -0.78 11.12 -30.06
N PHE A 255 -1.29 10.19 -29.26
CA PHE A 255 -2.72 10.06 -29.01
C PHE A 255 -3.30 11.27 -28.28
N ILE A 256 -2.61 11.78 -27.24
CA ILE A 256 -3.02 13.00 -26.53
C ILE A 256 -2.99 14.20 -27.48
N ALA A 257 -1.91 14.35 -28.25
CA ALA A 257 -1.77 15.45 -29.20
C ALA A 257 -2.85 15.41 -30.29
N TRP A 258 -3.21 14.21 -30.77
CA TRP A 258 -4.33 14.01 -31.68
C TRP A 258 -5.66 14.42 -31.04
N CYS A 259 -5.92 14.00 -29.80
CA CYS A 259 -7.14 14.36 -29.08
C CYS A 259 -7.26 15.89 -28.94
N VAL A 260 -6.20 16.57 -28.46
CA VAL A 260 -6.20 18.02 -28.25
C VAL A 260 -6.55 18.77 -29.54
N ARG A 261 -5.90 18.43 -30.67
CA ARG A 261 -6.17 19.08 -31.97
C ARG A 261 -7.60 18.90 -32.46
N ASN A 262 -8.24 17.77 -32.15
CA ASN A 262 -9.55 17.43 -32.69
C ASN A 262 -10.73 17.88 -31.79
N SER A 263 -10.45 18.41 -30.60
CA SER A 263 -11.45 18.69 -29.56
C SER A 263 -11.30 20.05 -28.88
N GLU A 264 -10.47 20.94 -29.43
CA GLU A 264 -10.19 22.29 -28.91
C GLU A 264 -11.48 23.05 -28.55
N LEU A 265 -12.44 23.12 -29.48
CA LEU A 265 -13.70 23.83 -29.27
C LEU A 265 -14.55 23.25 -28.12
N PHE A 266 -14.52 21.93 -27.92
CA PHE A 266 -15.24 21.29 -26.83
C PHE A 266 -14.59 21.59 -25.47
N PHE A 267 -13.26 21.49 -25.39
CA PHE A 267 -12.51 21.77 -24.16
C PHE A 267 -12.49 23.25 -23.79
N ASP A 268 -12.47 24.15 -24.77
CA ASP A 268 -12.62 25.59 -24.55
C ASP A 268 -13.99 25.93 -23.96
N GLY A 269 -15.06 25.28 -24.46
CA GLY A 269 -16.41 25.43 -23.90
C GLY A 269 -16.48 25.01 -22.43
N ILE A 270 -15.89 23.86 -22.08
CA ILE A 270 -15.80 23.40 -20.68
C ILE A 270 -14.98 24.39 -19.85
N THR A 271 -13.83 24.83 -20.35
CA THR A 271 -12.96 25.81 -19.69
C THR A 271 -13.72 27.09 -19.38
N PHE A 272 -14.51 27.58 -20.34
CA PHE A 272 -15.35 28.76 -20.16
C PHE A 272 -16.37 28.57 -19.04
N CYS A 273 -17.09 27.44 -19.01
CA CYS A 273 -18.04 27.13 -17.94
C CYS A 273 -17.37 27.06 -16.56
N ILE A 274 -16.21 26.41 -16.46
CA ILE A 274 -15.45 26.31 -15.22
C ILE A 274 -14.99 27.70 -14.76
N ARG A 275 -14.45 28.52 -15.68
CA ARG A 275 -14.03 29.89 -15.39
C ARG A 275 -15.20 30.75 -14.93
N ALA A 276 -16.37 30.64 -15.57
CA ALA A 276 -17.54 31.41 -15.19
C ALA A 276 -17.96 31.14 -13.73
N ILE A 277 -17.97 29.88 -13.30
CA ILE A 277 -18.31 29.52 -11.91
C ILE A 277 -17.20 29.97 -10.96
N LEU A 278 -15.94 29.74 -11.33
CA LEU A 278 -14.80 30.14 -10.53
C LEU A 278 -14.74 31.65 -10.32
N ASP A 279 -14.88 32.43 -11.38
CA ASP A 279 -14.85 33.89 -11.34
C ASP A 279 -16.03 34.44 -10.52
N ALA A 280 -17.19 33.79 -10.56
CA ALA A 280 -18.33 34.13 -9.71
C ALA A 280 -18.03 33.86 -8.22
N LEU A 281 -17.41 32.73 -7.89
CA LEU A 281 -17.00 32.43 -6.51
C LEU A 281 -15.84 33.30 -6.03
N GLU A 282 -14.89 33.65 -6.90
CA GLU A 282 -13.83 34.61 -6.57
C GLU A 282 -14.38 36.02 -6.37
N LEU A 283 -15.33 36.45 -7.19
CA LEU A 283 -16.05 37.71 -6.98
C LEU A 283 -16.73 37.71 -5.60
N LEU A 284 -17.39 36.61 -5.23
CA LEU A 284 -18.09 36.48 -3.96
C LEU A 284 -17.13 36.41 -2.77
N PHE A 285 -16.08 35.59 -2.80
CA PHE A 285 -15.21 35.40 -1.63
C PHE A 285 -14.06 36.40 -1.51
N VAL A 286 -13.53 36.88 -2.65
CA VAL A 286 -12.32 37.71 -2.68
C VAL A 286 -12.67 39.20 -2.78
N LYS A 287 -13.61 39.57 -3.66
CA LYS A 287 -13.94 40.99 -3.90
C LYS A 287 -14.91 41.55 -2.87
N THR A 288 -15.71 40.71 -2.22
CA THR A 288 -16.56 41.12 -1.10
C THR A 288 -15.70 41.48 0.12
N PRO A 289 -16.04 42.57 0.87
CA PRO A 289 -15.29 42.95 2.07
C PRO A 289 -15.13 41.80 3.07
N TRP A 290 -13.92 41.62 3.58
CA TRP A 290 -13.54 40.47 4.43
C TRP A 290 -14.46 40.29 5.65
N MET A 291 -14.97 41.38 6.23
CA MET A 291 -15.86 41.36 7.40
C MET A 291 -17.16 40.61 7.10
N VAL A 292 -17.68 40.76 5.87
CA VAL A 292 -18.92 40.10 5.43
C VAL A 292 -18.68 38.60 5.30
N ILE A 293 -17.62 38.21 4.61
CA ILE A 293 -17.27 36.79 4.42
C ILE A 293 -16.89 36.11 5.74
N ALA A 294 -16.09 36.77 6.57
CA ALA A 294 -15.73 36.25 7.89
C ALA A 294 -16.97 36.02 8.76
N SER A 295 -17.86 37.02 8.85
CA SER A 295 -19.09 36.91 9.62
C SER A 295 -19.99 35.79 9.08
N PHE A 296 -20.09 35.65 7.76
CA PHE A 296 -20.86 34.59 7.12
C PHE A 296 -20.31 33.19 7.43
N ILE A 297 -19.00 32.97 7.30
CA ILE A 297 -18.37 31.68 7.60
C ILE A 297 -18.52 31.33 9.08
N ILE A 298 -18.29 32.30 9.98
CA ILE A 298 -18.44 32.09 11.44
C ILE A 298 -19.89 31.75 11.78
N LEU A 299 -20.87 32.46 11.21
CA LEU A 299 -22.29 32.20 11.42
C LEU A 299 -22.71 30.82 10.92
N LEU A 300 -22.28 30.42 9.71
CA LEU A 300 -22.58 29.09 9.17
C LEU A 300 -21.94 27.97 10.00
N THR A 301 -20.70 28.18 10.46
CA THR A 301 -19.99 27.22 11.31
C THR A 301 -20.71 27.07 12.65
N TRP A 302 -21.15 28.20 13.22
CA TRP A 302 -21.92 28.22 14.47
C TRP A 302 -23.22 27.44 14.35
N LEU A 303 -23.97 27.67 13.27
CA LEU A 303 -25.26 27.01 13.04
C LEU A 303 -25.10 25.50 12.76
N SER A 304 -24.02 25.10 12.08
CA SER A 304 -23.83 23.72 11.65
C SER A 304 -23.14 22.84 12.71
N ALA A 305 -22.22 23.40 13.49
CA ALA A 305 -21.33 22.63 14.38
C ALA A 305 -21.23 23.20 15.81
N GLY A 306 -21.98 24.26 16.15
CA GLY A 306 -22.09 24.83 17.49
C GLY A 306 -21.03 25.87 17.87
N ASN A 307 -21.09 26.34 19.12
CA ASN A 307 -20.31 27.49 19.58
C ASN A 307 -18.79 27.26 19.61
N ARG A 308 -18.36 26.04 19.95
CA ARG A 308 -16.92 25.72 20.07
C ARG A 308 -16.21 25.82 18.73
N THR A 309 -16.77 25.23 17.68
CA THR A 309 -16.18 25.23 16.32
C THR A 309 -16.20 26.61 15.68
N ALA A 310 -17.24 27.42 15.96
CA ALA A 310 -17.30 28.81 15.51
C ALA A 310 -16.14 29.66 16.06
N ILE A 311 -15.80 29.50 17.34
CA ILE A 311 -14.65 30.20 17.95
C ILE A 311 -13.34 29.79 17.27
N PHE A 312 -13.15 28.49 17.02
CA PHE A 312 -11.96 28.01 16.30
C PHE A 312 -11.89 28.54 14.86
N SER A 313 -13.01 28.55 14.14
CA SER A 313 -13.09 29.13 12.79
C SER A 313 -12.78 30.62 12.80
N ALA A 314 -13.30 31.38 13.77
CA ALA A 314 -13.02 32.80 13.91
C ALA A 314 -11.54 33.06 14.19
N ALA A 315 -10.93 32.28 15.10
CA ALA A 315 -9.50 32.36 15.40
C ALA A 315 -8.63 32.04 14.17
N PHE A 316 -9.00 31.02 13.38
CA PHE A 316 -8.29 30.66 12.16
C PHE A 316 -8.41 31.72 11.06
N LEU A 317 -9.60 32.28 10.86
CA LEU A 317 -9.81 33.38 9.91
C LEU A 317 -9.05 34.64 10.33
N ALA A 318 -9.04 34.96 11.64
CA ALA A 318 -8.25 36.07 12.18
C ALA A 318 -6.74 35.85 11.97
N TYR A 319 -6.25 34.63 12.18
CA TYR A 319 -4.86 34.25 11.89
C TYR A 319 -4.51 34.46 10.42
N MET A 320 -5.33 33.94 9.49
CA MET A 320 -5.11 34.13 8.05
C MET A 320 -5.10 35.60 7.63
N GLY A 321 -5.97 36.40 8.24
CA GLY A 321 -6.00 37.86 8.05
C GLY A 321 -4.74 38.55 8.58
N LEU A 322 -4.30 38.21 9.78
CA LEU A 322 -3.14 38.82 10.45
C LEU A 322 -1.85 38.65 9.64
N PHE A 323 -1.65 37.47 9.03
CA PHE A 323 -0.46 37.17 8.22
C PHE A 323 -0.59 37.58 6.75
N GLY A 324 -1.68 38.24 6.36
CA GLY A 324 -1.88 38.69 4.97
C GLY A 324 -2.19 37.58 3.97
N PHE A 325 -2.61 36.40 4.43
CA PHE A 325 -2.97 35.26 3.58
C PHE A 325 -4.46 35.21 3.21
N TRP A 326 -5.23 36.24 3.55
CA TRP A 326 -6.68 36.29 3.30
C TRP A 326 -7.07 36.04 1.84
N GLU A 327 -6.49 36.80 0.90
CA GLU A 327 -6.80 36.66 -0.52
C GLU A 327 -6.41 35.29 -1.07
N LYS A 328 -5.27 34.74 -0.64
CA LYS A 328 -4.82 33.39 -1.01
C LYS A 328 -5.74 32.30 -0.44
N ALA A 329 -6.24 32.47 0.78
CA ALA A 329 -7.25 31.58 1.37
C ALA A 329 -8.57 31.61 0.60
N MET A 330 -9.10 32.81 0.32
CA MET A 330 -10.38 32.95 -0.36
C MET A 330 -10.33 32.47 -1.81
N THR A 331 -9.22 32.69 -2.52
CA THR A 331 -9.00 32.10 -3.86
C THR A 331 -8.93 30.57 -3.81
N THR A 332 -8.27 30.01 -2.80
CA THR A 332 -8.25 28.55 -2.58
C THR A 332 -9.65 28.01 -2.29
N LEU A 333 -10.43 28.72 -1.46
CA LEU A 333 -11.81 28.35 -1.16
C LEU A 333 -12.70 28.42 -2.42
N ALA A 334 -12.50 29.42 -3.28
CA ALA A 334 -13.21 29.52 -4.56
C ALA A 334 -12.83 28.37 -5.50
N LEU A 335 -11.55 28.00 -5.60
CA LEU A 335 -11.07 26.88 -6.40
C LEU A 335 -11.66 25.54 -5.93
N LEU A 336 -11.53 25.22 -4.64
CA LEU A 336 -12.07 23.99 -4.07
C LEU A 336 -13.60 23.99 -4.11
N GLY A 337 -14.24 25.12 -3.85
CA GLY A 337 -15.68 25.31 -3.95
C GLY A 337 -16.20 25.06 -5.36
N THR A 338 -15.53 25.59 -6.38
CA THR A 338 -15.87 25.34 -7.79
C THR A 338 -15.76 23.86 -8.11
N ALA A 339 -14.66 23.21 -7.71
CA ALA A 339 -14.47 21.78 -7.92
C ALA A 339 -15.55 20.94 -7.22
N ALA A 340 -15.93 21.30 -5.98
CA ALA A 340 -16.97 20.63 -5.23
C ALA A 340 -18.36 20.83 -5.86
N CYS A 341 -18.71 22.04 -6.26
CA CYS A 341 -19.97 22.33 -6.95
C CYS A 341 -20.10 21.53 -8.25
N LEU A 342 -19.05 21.50 -9.07
CA LEU A 342 -19.02 20.71 -10.31
C LEU A 342 -19.09 19.20 -10.04
N SER A 343 -18.34 18.72 -9.04
CA SER A 343 -18.35 17.31 -8.62
C SER A 343 -19.74 16.86 -8.17
N ILE A 344 -20.46 17.69 -7.42
CA ILE A 344 -21.83 17.43 -6.98
C ILE A 344 -22.79 17.47 -8.17
N ALA A 345 -22.69 18.53 -8.99
CA ALA A 345 -23.57 18.74 -10.14
C ALA A 345 -23.48 17.61 -11.17
N ILE A 346 -22.29 17.04 -11.38
CA ILE A 346 -22.06 15.94 -12.34
C ILE A 346 -22.17 14.58 -11.64
N GLY A 347 -21.59 14.45 -10.45
CA GLY A 347 -21.46 13.20 -9.73
C GLY A 347 -22.79 12.64 -9.22
N ILE A 348 -23.67 13.49 -8.68
CA ILE A 348 -24.97 13.03 -8.17
C ILE A 348 -25.85 12.47 -9.31
N PRO A 349 -26.06 13.16 -10.45
CA PRO A 349 -26.79 12.58 -11.57
C PRO A 349 -26.17 11.29 -12.12
N LEU A 350 -24.85 11.23 -12.22
CA LEU A 350 -24.14 10.04 -12.69
C LEU A 350 -24.33 8.86 -11.73
N GLY A 351 -24.18 9.09 -10.42
CA GLY A 351 -24.40 8.08 -9.38
C GLY A 351 -25.84 7.56 -9.37
N MET A 352 -26.83 8.46 -9.46
CA MET A 352 -28.24 8.09 -9.58
C MET A 352 -28.52 7.24 -10.83
N PHE A 353 -27.87 7.53 -11.95
CA PHE A 353 -28.06 6.78 -13.19
C PHE A 353 -27.40 5.40 -13.14
N CYS A 354 -26.21 5.30 -12.54
CA CYS A 354 -25.51 4.05 -12.28
C CYS A 354 -26.28 3.14 -11.31
N ALA A 355 -26.90 3.71 -10.27
CA ALA A 355 -27.70 2.96 -9.29
C ALA A 355 -28.88 2.20 -9.92
N ARG A 356 -29.44 2.70 -11.03
CA ARG A 356 -30.53 2.02 -11.75
C ARG A 356 -30.07 1.04 -12.83
N ARG A 357 -28.78 1.00 -13.18
CA ARG A 357 -28.26 0.23 -14.32
C ARG A 357 -26.97 -0.51 -13.95
N PRO A 358 -27.05 -1.78 -13.48
CA PRO A 358 -25.88 -2.54 -13.08
C PRO A 358 -24.79 -2.66 -14.16
N ARG A 359 -25.19 -2.74 -15.44
CA ARG A 359 -24.25 -2.78 -16.58
C ARG A 359 -23.48 -1.48 -16.78
N LEU A 360 -24.12 -0.34 -16.50
CA LEU A 360 -23.43 0.94 -16.57
C LEU A 360 -22.48 1.08 -15.40
N TYR A 361 -22.91 0.71 -14.20
CA TYR A 361 -22.05 0.71 -13.02
C TYR A 361 -20.80 -0.15 -13.23
N SER A 362 -20.93 -1.36 -13.78
CA SER A 362 -19.76 -2.21 -14.09
C SER A 362 -18.77 -1.59 -15.09
N PHE A 363 -19.22 -0.65 -15.94
CA PHE A 363 -18.34 0.08 -16.86
C PHE A 363 -17.72 1.33 -16.22
N VAL A 364 -18.49 2.07 -15.41
CA VAL A 364 -18.03 3.32 -14.76
C VAL A 364 -17.13 3.02 -13.55
N GLN A 365 -17.38 1.92 -12.84
CA GLN A 365 -16.60 1.49 -11.67
C GLN A 365 -15.08 1.44 -11.93
N PRO A 366 -14.56 0.74 -12.96
CA PRO A 366 -13.12 0.70 -13.21
C PRO A 366 -12.53 2.09 -13.56
N ILE A 367 -13.30 2.98 -14.20
CA ILE A 367 -12.87 4.36 -14.47
C ILE A 367 -12.71 5.12 -13.15
N MET A 368 -13.66 4.99 -12.23
CA MET A 368 -13.57 5.61 -10.90
C MET A 368 -12.41 5.03 -10.08
N ASP A 369 -12.18 3.72 -10.15
CA ASP A 369 -11.06 3.05 -9.48
C ASP A 369 -9.72 3.57 -10.01
N PHE A 370 -9.62 3.79 -11.32
CA PHE A 370 -8.46 4.40 -11.96
C PHE A 370 -8.27 5.87 -11.53
N MET A 371 -9.35 6.65 -11.48
CA MET A 371 -9.35 8.03 -11.00
C MET A 371 -8.88 8.17 -9.55
N GLN A 372 -9.12 7.16 -8.71
CA GLN A 372 -8.69 7.15 -7.30
C GLN A 372 -7.29 6.61 -7.06
N THR A 373 -6.82 5.70 -7.91
CA THR A 373 -5.54 5.00 -7.69
C THR A 373 -4.37 5.66 -8.39
N MET A 374 -4.61 6.42 -9.46
CA MET A 374 -3.54 7.14 -10.15
C MET A 374 -3.04 8.36 -9.37
N PRO A 375 -1.71 8.57 -9.28
CA PRO A 375 -1.15 9.76 -8.67
C PRO A 375 -1.58 11.06 -9.36
N ALA A 376 -1.80 12.12 -8.58
CA ALA A 376 -2.30 13.40 -9.11
C ALA A 376 -1.43 14.02 -10.21
N PHE A 377 -0.10 13.84 -10.14
CA PHE A 377 0.82 14.33 -11.17
C PHE A 377 0.57 13.72 -12.55
N VAL A 378 0.17 12.44 -12.60
CA VAL A 378 -0.14 11.75 -13.86
C VAL A 378 -1.39 12.37 -14.52
N PHE A 379 -2.38 12.79 -13.71
CA PHE A 379 -3.55 13.52 -14.22
C PHE A 379 -3.24 14.93 -14.68
N MET A 380 -2.26 15.59 -14.05
CA MET A 380 -1.95 16.98 -14.33
C MET A 380 -1.41 17.17 -15.77
N VAL A 381 -0.61 16.24 -16.28
CA VAL A 381 -0.02 16.32 -17.63
C VAL A 381 -1.10 16.42 -18.74
N PRO A 382 -2.03 15.45 -18.88
CA PRO A 382 -3.07 15.54 -19.89
C PRO A 382 -4.03 16.70 -19.60
N VAL A 383 -4.38 16.98 -18.33
CA VAL A 383 -5.28 18.10 -18.02
C VAL A 383 -4.68 19.44 -18.45
N ILE A 384 -3.38 19.67 -18.23
CA ILE A 384 -2.71 20.87 -18.73
C ILE A 384 -2.67 20.90 -20.26
N ALA A 385 -2.47 19.74 -20.91
CA ALA A 385 -2.49 19.66 -22.38
C ALA A 385 -3.86 20.04 -22.97
N PHE A 386 -4.97 19.65 -22.34
CA PHE A 386 -6.33 19.96 -22.79
C PHE A 386 -6.85 21.33 -22.36
N PHE A 387 -6.53 21.78 -21.15
CA PHE A 387 -7.15 22.96 -20.52
C PHE A 387 -6.18 24.12 -20.29
N GLY A 388 -4.90 23.93 -20.66
CA GLY A 388 -3.82 24.89 -20.44
C GLY A 388 -3.37 24.95 -18.98
N VAL A 389 -2.34 25.78 -18.75
CA VAL A 389 -1.86 26.07 -17.39
C VAL A 389 -2.77 27.10 -16.73
N GLY A 390 -3.22 26.82 -15.50
CA GLY A 390 -3.91 27.81 -14.69
C GLY A 390 -4.95 27.23 -13.73
N LYS A 391 -5.81 28.12 -13.24
CA LYS A 391 -6.87 27.80 -12.28
C LYS A 391 -7.87 26.72 -12.76
N PRO A 392 -8.34 26.72 -14.03
CA PRO A 392 -9.29 25.70 -14.50
C PRO A 392 -8.72 24.28 -14.44
N ALA A 393 -7.45 24.09 -14.81
CA ALA A 393 -6.78 22.80 -14.71
C ALA A 393 -6.73 22.29 -13.25
N ALA A 394 -6.44 23.18 -12.29
CA ALA A 394 -6.46 22.84 -10.86
C ALA A 394 -7.86 22.42 -10.37
N VAL A 395 -8.91 23.10 -10.84
CA VAL A 395 -10.31 22.73 -10.54
C VAL A 395 -10.64 21.34 -11.07
N ILE A 396 -10.24 21.02 -12.30
CA ILE A 396 -10.51 19.72 -12.94
C ILE A 396 -9.79 18.60 -12.21
N VAL A 397 -8.50 18.76 -11.90
CA VAL A 397 -7.75 17.74 -11.14
C VAL A 397 -8.41 17.51 -9.78
N THR A 398 -8.79 18.58 -9.08
CA THR A 398 -9.48 18.47 -7.77
C THR A 398 -10.84 17.79 -7.91
N MET A 399 -11.59 18.07 -8.99
CA MET A 399 -12.87 17.46 -9.31
C MET A 399 -12.73 15.96 -9.64
N ILE A 400 -11.67 15.54 -10.35
CA ILE A 400 -11.40 14.13 -10.66
C ILE A 400 -11.22 13.34 -9.35
N PHE A 401 -10.40 13.86 -8.43
CA PHE A 401 -10.20 13.21 -7.13
C PHE A 401 -11.45 13.25 -6.26
N GLY A 402 -12.06 14.43 -6.12
CA GLY A 402 -13.19 14.67 -5.23
C GLY A 402 -14.54 14.17 -5.75
N GLY A 403 -14.67 13.91 -7.06
CA GLY A 403 -15.92 13.49 -7.68
C GLY A 403 -16.20 12.00 -7.57
N THR A 404 -15.16 11.16 -7.49
CA THR A 404 -15.35 9.70 -7.39
C THR A 404 -16.10 9.23 -6.13
N PRO A 405 -15.92 9.82 -4.93
CA PRO A 405 -16.74 9.47 -3.77
C PRO A 405 -18.17 10.01 -3.84
N VAL A 406 -18.44 11.01 -4.68
CA VAL A 406 -19.80 11.58 -4.86
C VAL A 406 -20.67 10.68 -5.74
N VAL A 407 -20.04 9.95 -6.68
CA VAL A 407 -20.73 9.03 -7.61
C VAL A 407 -21.04 7.68 -6.95
N ARG A 408 -20.21 7.24 -6.00
CA ARG A 408 -20.43 6.01 -5.22
C ARG A 408 -21.44 6.25 -4.12
#